data_AF-A0A5R2MRW2-F1
#
_entry.id   AF-A0A5R2MRW2-F1
#
_cell.length_a   1.000
_cell.length_b   1.000
_cell.length_c   1.000
_cell.angle_alpha   90.00
_cell.angle_beta   90.00
_cell.angle_gamma   90.00
#
_symmetry.space_group_name_H-M   'P 1'
#
loop_
_entity.id
_entity.type
_entity.pdbx_description
1 polymer ?
#
loop_
_entity_poly.entity_id
_entity_poly.type
_entity_poly.pdbx_seq_one_letter_code
_entity_poly.pdbx_strand_id
1 'polypeptide(L)'
;RRRAKTDPLDARMLSDYGRRYQPEAEPAPCEQNERLQSLAGHRDQLVDMRARLKKHLAEAFEAIVIASLEDMIADFDRRIHALESQIAEVIRQ
;
A
#
# COMPACT_ATOMS: atom_id res chain seq x y z
N ARG A 1 6.49 21.40 14.41
CA ARG A 1 6.34 21.10 12.96
C ARG A 1 5.70 22.32 12.30
N ARG A 2 6.43 23.08 11.47
CA ARG A 2 5.88 24.24 10.73
C ARG A 2 4.99 23.74 9.59
N ARG A 3 3.72 24.18 9.54
CA ARG A 3 2.79 23.90 8.43
C ARG A 3 3.29 24.63 7.19
N ALA A 4 3.52 23.89 6.10
CA ALA A 4 4.11 24.41 4.87
C ALA A 4 3.10 24.97 3.84
N LYS A 5 1.79 25.01 4.16
CA LYS A 5 0.77 25.70 3.35
C LYS A 5 -0.42 26.10 4.22
N THR A 6 -0.47 27.38 4.62
CA THR A 6 -1.69 28.02 5.16
C THR A 6 -1.56 29.51 4.86
N ASP A 7 -1.92 29.92 3.64
CA ASP A 7 -2.07 31.34 3.36
C ASP A 7 -3.36 31.83 4.06
N PRO A 8 -3.35 32.97 4.80
CA PRO A 8 -4.55 33.54 5.42
C PRO A 8 -5.69 33.81 4.43
N LEU A 9 -5.39 34.03 3.14
CA LEU A 9 -6.39 34.19 2.08
C LEU A 9 -7.08 32.86 1.76
N ASP A 10 -6.32 31.76 1.68
CA ASP A 10 -6.88 30.43 1.49
C ASP A 10 -7.81 30.06 2.64
N ALA A 11 -7.44 30.38 3.88
CA ALA A 11 -8.26 30.11 5.06
C ALA A 11 -9.59 30.88 5.04
N ARG A 12 -9.60 32.12 4.57
CA ARG A 12 -10.83 32.92 4.40
C ARG A 12 -11.71 32.34 3.30
N MET A 13 -11.13 32.05 2.14
CA MET A 13 -11.86 31.47 1.00
C MET A 13 -12.51 30.13 1.37
N LEU A 14 -11.80 29.25 2.07
CA LEU A 14 -12.32 27.97 2.54
C LEU A 14 -13.42 28.13 3.61
N SER A 15 -13.28 29.11 4.51
CA SER A 15 -14.30 29.39 5.53
C SER A 15 -15.59 29.93 4.92
N ASP A 16 -15.47 30.83 3.95
CA ASP A 16 -16.61 31.40 3.23
C ASP A 16 -17.30 30.33 2.37
N TYR A 17 -16.53 29.44 1.73
CA TYR A 17 -17.05 28.28 1.02
C TYR A 17 -17.81 27.33 1.97
N GLY A 18 -17.19 26.94 3.09
CA GLY A 18 -17.81 26.05 4.08
C GLY A 18 -19.08 26.62 4.69
N ARG A 19 -19.13 27.93 4.97
CA ARG A 19 -20.33 28.60 5.48
C ARG A 19 -21.45 28.68 4.43
N ARG A 20 -21.09 28.92 3.16
CA ARG A 20 -22.05 29.14 2.08
C ARG A 20 -22.67 27.84 1.55
N TYR A 21 -21.87 26.78 1.45
CA TYR A 21 -22.29 25.53 0.83
C TYR A 21 -22.54 24.39 1.81
N GLN A 22 -22.11 24.53 3.08
CA GLN A 22 -22.24 23.52 4.13
C GLN A 22 -22.01 22.10 3.58
N PRO A 23 -20.87 21.85 2.89
CA PRO A 23 -20.62 20.55 2.32
C PRO A 23 -20.68 19.50 3.44
N GLU A 24 -21.26 18.34 3.14
CA GLU A 24 -21.20 17.22 4.08
C GLU A 24 -19.75 16.95 4.46
N ALA A 25 -19.51 16.77 5.76
CA ALA A 25 -18.20 16.39 6.22
C ALA A 25 -17.84 15.07 5.55
N GLU A 26 -16.65 15.02 4.94
CA GLU A 26 -16.13 13.79 4.38
C GLU A 26 -16.11 12.75 5.50
N PRO A 27 -16.73 11.56 5.32
CA PRO A 27 -16.78 10.56 6.37
C PRO A 27 -15.34 10.21 6.79
N ALA A 28 -15.13 10.00 8.09
CA ALA A 28 -13.83 9.59 8.60
C ALA A 28 -13.33 8.37 7.81
N PRO A 29 -12.01 8.21 7.61
CA PRO A 29 -11.46 7.02 6.98
C PRO A 29 -12.06 5.80 7.65
N CYS A 30 -12.84 5.00 6.92
CA CYS A 30 -13.42 3.81 7.52
C CYS A 30 -12.27 2.85 7.86
N GLU A 31 -12.32 2.19 9.02
CA GLU A 31 -11.29 1.23 9.46
C GLU A 31 -11.01 0.16 8.40
N GLN A 32 -12.01 -0.18 7.58
CA GLN A 32 -11.88 -1.06 6.42
C GLN A 32 -10.91 -0.52 5.35
N ASN A 33 -10.98 0.79 5.03
CA ASN A 33 -10.07 1.41 4.07
C ASN A 33 -8.62 1.44 4.58
N GLU A 34 -8.41 1.74 5.86
CA GLU A 34 -7.07 1.70 6.45
C GLU A 34 -6.49 0.28 6.45
N ARG A 35 -7.33 -0.71 6.79
CA ARG A 35 -6.95 -2.12 6.73
C ARG A 35 -6.59 -2.56 5.31
N LEU A 36 -7.38 -2.20 4.31
CA LEU A 36 -7.11 -2.50 2.90
C LEU A 36 -5.80 -1.85 2.42
N GLN A 37 -5.57 -0.58 2.75
CA GLN A 37 -4.33 0.12 2.40
C GLN A 37 -3.10 -0.55 3.00
N SER A 38 -3.18 -0.96 4.26
CA SER A 38 -2.08 -1.67 4.94
C SER A 38 -1.76 -3.01 4.25
N LEU A 39 -2.79 -3.82 3.97
CA LEU A 39 -2.63 -5.12 3.30
C LEU A 39 -2.09 -4.97 1.87
N ALA A 40 -2.66 -4.05 1.08
CA ALA A 40 -2.24 -3.79 -0.29
C ALA A 40 -0.79 -3.26 -0.34
N GLY A 41 -0.45 -2.31 0.52
CA GLY A 41 0.90 -1.78 0.62
C GLY A 41 1.94 -2.85 0.95
N HIS A 42 1.62 -3.77 1.88
CA HIS A 42 2.52 -4.87 2.20
C HIS A 42 2.64 -5.89 1.05
N ARG A 43 1.52 -6.21 0.38
CA ARG A 43 1.51 -7.09 -0.79
C ARG A 43 2.40 -6.56 -1.91
N ASP A 44 2.32 -5.26 -2.19
CA ASP A 44 3.14 -4.63 -3.23
C ASP A 44 4.64 -4.63 -2.88
N GLN A 45 4.99 -4.42 -1.61
CA GLN A 45 6.38 -4.57 -1.14
C GLN A 45 6.91 -5.99 -1.39
N LEU A 46 6.14 -7.04 -1.08
CA LEU A 46 6.56 -8.42 -1.31
C LEU A 46 6.70 -8.74 -2.80
N VAL A 47 5.82 -8.20 -3.65
CA VAL A 47 5.89 -8.35 -5.10
C VAL A 47 7.17 -7.72 -5.66
N ASP A 48 7.54 -6.53 -5.17
CA ASP A 48 8.78 -5.86 -5.54
C ASP A 48 10.02 -6.64 -5.08
N MET A 49 10.00 -7.16 -3.86
CA MET A 49 11.10 -8.00 -3.35
C MET A 49 11.25 -9.26 -4.19
N ARG A 50 10.15 -9.95 -4.50
CA ARG A 50 10.14 -11.12 -5.39
C ARG A 50 10.69 -10.78 -6.78
N ALA A 51 10.32 -9.63 -7.35
CA ALA A 51 10.82 -9.20 -8.66
C ALA A 51 12.34 -8.99 -8.64
N ARG A 52 12.90 -8.45 -7.55
CA ARG A 52 14.36 -8.33 -7.36
C ARG A 52 15.04 -9.68 -7.25
N LEU A 53 14.46 -10.64 -6.51
CA LEU A 53 15.00 -12.00 -6.43
C LEU A 53 14.99 -12.71 -7.79
N LYS A 54 13.92 -12.57 -8.58
CA LYS A 54 13.85 -13.14 -9.93
C LYS A 54 14.93 -12.59 -10.86
N LYS A 55 15.22 -11.29 -10.78
CA LYS A 55 16.33 -10.68 -11.52
C LYS A 55 17.68 -11.27 -11.08
N HIS A 56 17.90 -11.40 -9.78
CA HIS A 56 19.12 -11.99 -9.25
C HIS A 56 19.27 -13.47 -9.67
N LEU A 57 18.19 -14.24 -9.65
CA LEU A 57 18.18 -15.64 -10.09
C LEU A 57 18.63 -15.77 -11.56
N ALA A 58 18.21 -14.85 -12.43
CA ALA A 58 18.59 -14.86 -13.84
C ALA A 58 20.09 -14.62 -14.07
N GLU A 59 20.79 -14.04 -13.09
CA GLU A 59 22.23 -13.72 -13.13
C GLU A 59 23.06 -14.67 -12.26
N ALA A 60 22.43 -15.58 -11.51
CA ALA A 60 23.10 -16.48 -10.59
C ALA A 60 23.68 -17.70 -11.31
N PHE A 61 24.91 -18.09 -10.94
CA PHE A 61 25.60 -19.27 -11.50
C PHE A 61 25.80 -20.38 -10.46
N GLU A 62 25.98 -20.01 -9.19
CA GLU A 62 26.26 -20.95 -8.12
C GLU A 62 24.99 -21.72 -7.73
N ALA A 63 25.03 -23.07 -7.81
CA ALA A 63 23.86 -23.92 -7.60
C ALA A 63 23.19 -23.72 -6.22
N ILE A 64 24.00 -23.50 -5.18
CA ILE A 64 23.49 -23.23 -3.82
C ILE A 64 22.77 -21.87 -3.74
N VAL A 65 23.23 -20.89 -4.51
CA VAL A 65 22.60 -19.57 -4.58
C VAL A 65 21.30 -19.64 -5.37
N ILE A 66 21.29 -20.37 -6.48
CA ILE A 66 20.09 -20.62 -7.30
C ILE A 66 18.99 -21.27 -6.45
N ALA A 67 19.30 -22.39 -5.76
CA ALA A 67 18.33 -23.08 -4.91
C ALA A 67 17.77 -22.18 -3.80
N SER A 68 18.64 -21.40 -3.14
CA SER A 68 18.23 -20.45 -2.11
C SER A 68 17.31 -19.35 -2.66
N LEU A 69 17.59 -18.82 -3.86
CA LEU A 69 16.76 -17.82 -4.52
C LEU A 69 15.39 -18.38 -4.92
N GLU A 70 15.35 -19.60 -5.44
CA GLU A 70 14.10 -20.30 -5.77
C GLU A 70 13.23 -20.52 -4.53
N ASP A 71 13.82 -20.97 -3.42
CA ASP A 71 13.11 -21.15 -2.14
C ASP A 71 12.54 -19.83 -1.61
N MET A 72 13.32 -18.74 -1.66
CA MET A 72 12.84 -17.42 -1.24
C MET A 72 11.71 -16.89 -2.14
N ILE A 73 11.79 -17.10 -3.45
CA ILE A 73 10.73 -16.73 -4.40
C ILE A 73 9.44 -17.50 -4.08
N ALA A 74 9.54 -18.82 -3.85
CA ALA A 74 8.39 -19.65 -3.50
C ALA A 74 7.76 -19.25 -2.16
N ASP A 75 8.55 -18.82 -1.17
CA ASP A 75 8.03 -18.27 0.08
C ASP A 75 7.27 -16.95 -0.15
N PHE A 76 7.81 -16.04 -0.96
CA PHE A 76 7.11 -14.79 -1.30
C PHE A 76 5.83 -15.03 -2.09
N ASP A 77 5.81 -15.97 -3.02
CA ASP A 77 4.57 -16.32 -3.75
C ASP A 77 3.46 -16.78 -2.79
N ARG A 78 3.79 -17.64 -1.81
CA ARG A 78 2.83 -18.07 -0.79
C ARG A 78 2.31 -16.91 0.06
N ARG A 79 3.19 -16.01 0.50
CA ARG A 79 2.80 -14.85 1.32
C ARG A 79 1.96 -13.84 0.53
N ILE A 80 2.30 -13.59 -0.73
CA ILE A 80 1.54 -12.71 -1.62
C ILE A 80 0.12 -13.27 -1.78
N HIS A 81 -0.04 -14.56 -2.06
CA HIS A 81 -1.35 -15.18 -2.19
C HIS A 81 -2.17 -15.15 -0.90
N ALA A 82 -1.53 -15.30 0.26
CA ALA A 82 -2.19 -15.16 1.55
C ALA A 82 -2.72 -13.72 1.78
N LEU A 83 -1.96 -12.70 1.38
CA LEU A 83 -2.41 -11.30 1.47
C LEU A 83 -3.52 -11.01 0.46
N GLU A 84 -3.40 -11.49 -0.78
CA GLU A 84 -4.45 -11.36 -1.81
C GLU A 84 -5.77 -11.98 -1.35
N SER A 85 -5.71 -13.13 -0.68
CA SER A 85 -6.89 -13.79 -0.09
C SER A 85 -7.52 -12.95 1.02
N GLN A 86 -6.72 -12.35 1.91
CA GLN A 86 -7.21 -11.47 2.98
C GLN A 86 -7.82 -10.17 2.41
N ILE A 87 -7.22 -9.59 1.38
CA ILE A 87 -7.76 -8.41 0.68
C ILE A 87 -9.13 -8.75 0.09
N ALA A 88 -9.24 -9.89 -0.60
CA ALA A 88 -10.51 -10.35 -1.17
C ALA A 88 -11.59 -10.61 -0.10
N GLU A 89 -11.20 -11.05 1.10
CA GLU A 89 -12.12 -11.19 2.23
C GLU A 89 -12.63 -9.83 2.72
N VAL A 90 -11.75 -8.84 2.91
CA VAL A 90 -12.16 -7.51 3.37
C VAL A 90 -13.04 -6.80 2.36
N ILE A 91 -12.82 -6.98 1.04
CA ILE A 91 -13.67 -6.38 -0.01
C ILE A 91 -15.08 -6.99 -0.05
N ARG A 92 -15.26 -8.24 0.41
CA ARG A 92 -16.57 -8.92 0.44
C ARG A 92 -17.44 -8.56 1.64
N GLN A 93 -16.86 -7.92 2.67
CA GLN A 93 -17.55 -7.46 3.87
C GLN A 93 -18.28 -6.14 3.62
#